data_AF-A0A9P6KIN5-F1
#
_entry.id   AF-A0A9P6KIN5-F1
#
_cell.length_a   1.000
_cell.length_b   1.000
_cell.length_c   1.000
_cell.angle_alpha   90.00
_cell.angle_beta   90.00
_cell.angle_gamma   90.00
#
_symmetry.space_group_name_H-M   'P 1'
#
loop_
_entity.id
_entity.type
_entity.pdbx_description
1 polymer ?
#
loop_
_entity_poly.entity_id
_entity_poly.type
_entity_poly.pdbx_seq_one_letter_code
_entity_poly.pdbx_strand_id
1 'polypeptide(L)'
;MALIESGLDKDFYYGTNYVKDSMRRIIEDEWIYTRTFRLTEDSYAFALLDCEGLDTIASVVVNGQEIGRTENQFRHFQWNISKVLKPKENVVSISFKSATLVAKKEAENYPYYVPDMFNMSAAQHGYPCRNFIRKEQCSFSWDWGPAFAPCGIWRPISVKFDYDGILVSDWFLETSLSETATHWQINIHLIIHSDRPRECSVQTRFSGDLPEHSELLQVAAGKDTYKIVIDIERTLVKMWWPRGYGDPTTYDVRAGLLDETSTVVAIHDFVCGFRTCNLVQDPILDRNQDSKGDSFHFSVNEMDLFAKGTNWIPGHVFDQLVTLEKKRVLLESCVAANMNMIRIWGGGRYETDEFYQLCSELGIMVWQEFMFACALCPSNDGFLDNVRKEVVDQVQRLMVHPCIVLWSGNNENQEFMVKGSPSAGVISRQPYTERYILQDSERGLYGDVHFYDYKHNGMHVENYPNARFVSGKASTTLIQRRGMHGRLTLTLLMGLSETN
;
A
#
# COMPACT_ATOMS: atom_id res chain seq x y z
N MET A 1 -13.99 -16.65 1.87
CA MET A 1 -15.17 -16.10 1.14
C MET A 1 -15.98 -17.25 0.51
N ALA A 2 -15.43 -18.03 -0.43
CA ALA A 2 -16.15 -19.14 -1.07
C ALA A 2 -16.82 -20.13 -0.09
N LEU A 3 -16.15 -20.46 1.03
CA LEU A 3 -16.73 -21.33 2.06
C LEU A 3 -17.91 -20.69 2.82
N ILE A 4 -17.86 -19.37 3.03
CA ILE A 4 -18.94 -18.61 3.66
C ILE A 4 -20.16 -18.60 2.73
N GLU A 5 -19.94 -18.32 1.44
CA GLU A 5 -21.01 -18.34 0.43
C GLU A 5 -21.63 -19.74 0.25
N SER A 6 -20.83 -20.79 0.38
CA SER A 6 -21.32 -22.17 0.32
C SER A 6 -22.15 -22.60 1.55
N GLY A 7 -22.25 -21.75 2.58
CA GLY A 7 -22.97 -22.05 3.82
C GLY A 7 -22.29 -23.09 4.72
N LEU A 8 -21.04 -23.46 4.42
CA LEU A 8 -20.27 -24.46 5.17
C LEU A 8 -19.81 -23.96 6.55
N ASP A 9 -19.81 -22.64 6.78
CA ASP A 9 -19.51 -22.07 8.10
C ASP A 9 -20.44 -20.90 8.47
N LYS A 10 -20.71 -20.76 9.77
CA LYS A 10 -21.52 -19.66 10.33
C LYS A 10 -20.75 -18.34 10.27
N ASP A 11 -21.38 -17.24 10.69
CA ASP A 11 -20.72 -15.94 10.89
C ASP A 11 -19.41 -16.11 11.69
N PHE A 12 -18.28 -15.97 11.02
CA PHE A 12 -16.94 -16.22 11.55
C PHE A 12 -16.51 -15.16 12.58
N TYR A 13 -17.16 -13.98 12.58
CA TYR A 13 -16.95 -12.97 13.62
C TYR A 13 -17.82 -13.19 14.86
N TYR A 14 -18.81 -14.08 14.81
CA TYR A 14 -19.69 -14.29 15.95
C TYR A 14 -18.99 -14.99 17.12
N GLY A 15 -18.95 -14.31 18.28
CA GLY A 15 -18.42 -14.86 19.52
C GLY A 15 -16.97 -15.34 19.38
N THR A 16 -16.73 -16.62 19.66
CA THR A 16 -15.41 -17.25 19.59
C THR A 16 -15.22 -18.10 18.33
N ASN A 17 -16.04 -17.91 17.28
CA ASN A 17 -15.96 -18.74 16.07
C ASN A 17 -14.58 -18.67 15.40
N TYR A 18 -13.91 -17.51 15.43
CA TYR A 18 -12.59 -17.30 14.83
C TYR A 18 -11.46 -18.13 15.46
N VAL A 19 -11.64 -18.67 16.67
CA VAL A 19 -10.64 -19.54 17.34
C VAL A 19 -10.99 -21.02 17.32
N LYS A 20 -12.10 -21.42 16.70
CA LYS A 20 -12.50 -22.83 16.64
C LYS A 20 -11.53 -23.63 15.78
N ASP A 21 -11.30 -24.88 16.17
CA ASP A 21 -10.47 -25.82 15.40
C ASP A 21 -10.93 -26.00 13.95
N SER A 22 -12.25 -25.94 13.69
CA SER A 22 -12.79 -25.98 12.34
C SER A 22 -12.29 -24.83 11.47
N MET A 23 -12.20 -23.62 12.04
CA MET A 23 -11.68 -22.44 11.35
C MET A 23 -10.16 -22.54 11.18
N ARG A 24 -9.44 -23.03 12.20
CA ARG A 24 -7.98 -23.22 12.12
C ARG A 24 -7.58 -24.21 11.03
N ARG A 25 -8.34 -25.31 10.86
CA ARG A 25 -8.11 -26.28 9.79
C ARG A 25 -8.27 -25.67 8.39
N ILE A 26 -9.28 -24.83 8.18
CA ILE A 26 -9.46 -24.10 6.91
C ILE A 26 -8.21 -23.27 6.56
N ILE A 27 -7.57 -22.65 7.57
CA ILE A 27 -6.37 -21.82 7.39
C ILE A 27 -5.11 -22.67 7.12
N GLU A 28 -5.07 -23.88 7.66
CA GLU A 28 -3.93 -24.81 7.57
C GLU A 28 -3.98 -25.71 6.32
N ASP A 29 -5.16 -25.93 5.75
CA ASP A 29 -5.35 -26.72 4.54
C ASP A 29 -4.75 -26.06 3.28
N GLU A 30 -4.44 -26.89 2.28
CA GLU A 30 -4.07 -26.44 0.94
C GLU A 30 -5.32 -26.23 0.08
N TRP A 31 -5.36 -25.11 -0.63
CA TRP A 31 -6.51 -24.71 -1.46
C TRP A 31 -6.14 -24.61 -2.92
N ILE A 32 -6.90 -25.28 -3.78
CA ILE A 32 -6.68 -25.28 -5.23
C ILE A 32 -7.83 -24.57 -5.93
N TYR A 33 -7.50 -23.51 -6.66
CA TYR A 33 -8.42 -22.81 -7.55
C TYR A 33 -8.17 -23.28 -8.97
N THR A 34 -9.19 -23.81 -9.63
CA THR A 34 -9.11 -24.26 -11.04
C THR A 34 -10.15 -23.56 -11.88
N ARG A 35 -9.74 -23.09 -13.06
CA ARG A 35 -10.64 -22.51 -14.04
C ARG A 35 -10.28 -22.98 -15.44
N THR A 36 -11.31 -23.27 -16.22
CA THR A 36 -11.20 -23.55 -17.65
C THR A 36 -11.58 -22.31 -18.44
N PHE A 37 -10.84 -22.01 -19.50
CA PHE A 37 -11.13 -20.94 -20.45
C PHE A 37 -10.89 -21.41 -21.87
N ARG A 38 -11.53 -20.75 -22.84
CA ARG A 38 -11.40 -21.06 -24.27
C ARG A 38 -10.82 -19.87 -24.99
N LEU A 39 -9.89 -20.13 -25.90
CA LEU A 39 -9.38 -19.10 -26.81
C LEU A 39 -10.43 -18.80 -27.88
N THR A 40 -10.54 -17.53 -28.22
CA THR A 40 -11.35 -17.06 -29.37
C THR A 40 -10.52 -17.00 -30.64
N GLU A 41 -9.20 -16.89 -30.53
CA GLU A 41 -8.24 -16.84 -31.62
C GLU A 41 -7.01 -17.70 -31.29
N ASP A 42 -6.46 -18.35 -32.31
CA ASP A 42 -5.35 -19.31 -32.18
C ASP A 42 -4.02 -18.76 -32.70
N SER A 43 -3.98 -17.48 -33.09
CA SER A 43 -2.79 -16.84 -33.63
C SER A 43 -2.36 -15.67 -32.75
N TYR A 44 -1.24 -15.86 -32.06
CA TYR A 44 -0.60 -14.86 -31.19
C TYR A 44 0.91 -15.15 -31.15
N ALA A 45 1.74 -14.11 -31.05
CA ALA A 45 3.18 -14.28 -30.79
C ALA A 45 3.46 -14.30 -29.28
N PHE A 46 2.69 -13.54 -28.49
CA PHE A 46 2.86 -13.40 -27.06
C PHE A 46 1.53 -13.56 -26.32
N ALA A 47 1.55 -14.43 -25.32
CA ALA A 47 0.51 -14.52 -24.31
C ALA A 47 1.14 -14.48 -22.91
N LEU A 48 0.67 -13.57 -22.07
CA LEU A 48 1.09 -13.44 -20.67
C LEU A 48 -0.08 -13.80 -19.74
N LEU A 49 0.16 -14.71 -18.77
CA LEU A 49 -0.71 -14.80 -17.61
C LEU A 49 -0.33 -13.65 -16.67
N ASP A 50 -1.29 -12.78 -16.42
CA ASP A 50 -1.13 -11.54 -15.65
C ASP A 50 -1.91 -11.68 -14.34
N CYS A 51 -1.20 -11.72 -13.22
CA CYS A 51 -1.75 -11.94 -11.89
C CYS A 51 -1.41 -10.75 -10.99
N GLU A 52 -2.36 -9.83 -10.84
CA GLU A 52 -2.18 -8.59 -10.08
C GLU A 52 -1.97 -8.81 -8.57
N GLY A 53 -2.30 -10.00 -8.07
CA GLY A 53 -2.14 -10.31 -6.64
C GLY A 53 -2.62 -11.70 -6.27
N LEU A 54 -1.67 -12.51 -5.77
CA LEU A 54 -1.91 -13.86 -5.26
C LEU A 54 -1.50 -13.91 -3.78
N ASP A 55 -2.42 -14.32 -2.91
CA ASP A 55 -2.23 -14.36 -1.46
C ASP A 55 -2.04 -15.82 -0.99
N THR A 56 -0.85 -16.30 -0.67
CA THR A 56 0.47 -15.67 -0.88
C THR A 56 1.43 -16.68 -1.49
N ILE A 57 1.57 -17.84 -0.84
CA ILE A 57 2.45 -18.93 -1.29
C ILE A 57 1.69 -19.82 -2.25
N ALA A 58 1.99 -19.74 -3.55
CA ALA A 58 1.26 -20.49 -4.55
C ALA A 58 2.15 -21.13 -5.63
N SER A 59 1.65 -22.22 -6.21
CA SER A 59 2.14 -22.79 -7.47
C SER A 59 1.09 -22.56 -8.56
N VAL A 60 1.54 -22.06 -9.72
CA VAL A 60 0.68 -21.73 -10.86
C VAL A 60 0.95 -22.71 -11.99
N VAL A 61 -0.10 -23.40 -12.41
CA VAL A 61 -0.07 -24.44 -13.44
C VAL A 61 -1.03 -24.08 -14.57
N VAL A 62 -0.54 -24.12 -15.81
CA VAL A 62 -1.36 -23.97 -17.01
C VAL A 62 -1.24 -25.25 -17.83
N ASN A 63 -2.36 -25.87 -18.17
CA ASN A 63 -2.44 -27.09 -18.97
C ASN A 63 -1.58 -28.27 -18.47
N GLY A 64 -1.37 -28.35 -17.16
CA GLY A 64 -0.55 -29.38 -16.51
C GLY A 64 0.94 -29.05 -16.42
N GLN A 65 1.37 -27.88 -16.92
CA GLN A 65 2.75 -27.39 -16.78
C GLN A 65 2.83 -26.29 -15.72
N GLU A 66 3.75 -26.44 -14.76
CA GLU A 66 4.06 -25.39 -13.80
C GLU A 66 4.76 -24.23 -14.51
N ILE A 67 4.18 -23.03 -14.44
CA ILE A 67 4.71 -21.82 -15.09
C ILE A 67 5.36 -20.87 -14.09
N GLY A 68 5.06 -21.00 -12.80
CA GLY A 68 5.57 -20.08 -11.79
C GLY A 68 5.16 -20.43 -10.37
N ARG A 69 5.81 -19.74 -9.43
CA ARG A 69 5.52 -19.76 -7.99
C ARG A 69 5.45 -18.35 -7.44
N THR A 70 4.71 -18.17 -6.37
CA THR A 70 4.61 -16.89 -5.64
C THR A 70 4.94 -17.06 -4.17
N GLU A 71 5.45 -15.99 -3.58
CA GLU A 71 5.80 -15.90 -2.17
C GLU A 71 5.54 -14.51 -1.56
N ASN A 72 4.74 -13.69 -2.25
CA ASN A 72 4.49 -12.30 -1.86
C ASN A 72 3.10 -11.85 -2.30
N GLN A 73 2.27 -11.44 -1.34
CA GLN A 73 0.91 -10.99 -1.57
C GLN A 73 0.88 -9.69 -2.37
N PHE A 74 1.88 -8.83 -2.18
CA PHE A 74 1.92 -7.46 -2.64
C PHE A 74 2.65 -7.29 -3.97
N ARG A 75 2.91 -8.40 -4.67
CA ARG A 75 3.58 -8.39 -5.95
C ARG A 75 2.63 -8.67 -7.10
N HIS A 76 2.96 -8.05 -8.22
CA HIS A 76 2.39 -8.37 -9.51
C HIS A 76 3.25 -9.45 -10.16
N PHE A 77 2.61 -10.50 -10.67
CA PHE A 77 3.29 -11.60 -11.32
C PHE A 77 2.82 -11.76 -12.76
N GLN A 78 3.78 -11.80 -13.68
CA GLN A 78 3.53 -12.04 -15.11
C GLN A 78 4.38 -13.21 -15.59
N TRP A 79 3.75 -14.14 -16.30
CA TRP A 79 4.45 -15.28 -16.90
C TRP A 79 4.08 -15.45 -18.37
N ASN A 80 5.08 -15.69 -19.21
CA ASN A 80 4.86 -16.02 -20.60
C ASN A 80 4.28 -17.44 -20.71
N ILE A 81 3.05 -17.54 -21.23
CA ILE A 81 2.32 -18.79 -21.43
C ILE A 81 2.14 -19.14 -22.91
N SER A 82 2.75 -18.38 -23.82
CA SER A 82 2.58 -18.52 -25.28
C SER A 82 2.79 -19.95 -25.77
N LYS A 83 3.78 -20.65 -25.20
CA LYS A 83 4.15 -22.03 -25.56
C LYS A 83 3.34 -23.11 -24.83
N VAL A 84 2.58 -22.75 -23.81
CA VAL A 84 1.86 -23.68 -22.92
C VAL A 84 0.37 -23.75 -23.27
N LEU A 85 -0.16 -22.69 -23.86
CA LEU A 85 -1.54 -22.61 -24.34
C LEU A 85 -1.82 -23.63 -25.46
N LYS A 86 -3.08 -24.04 -25.53
CA LYS A 86 -3.64 -24.97 -26.52
C LYS A 86 -4.68 -24.24 -27.37
N PRO A 87 -4.87 -24.57 -28.67
CA PRO A 87 -5.80 -23.90 -29.60
C PRO A 87 -7.31 -23.93 -29.24
N LYS A 88 -7.69 -24.41 -28.06
CA LYS A 88 -9.10 -24.51 -27.66
C LYS A 88 -9.21 -24.25 -26.18
N GLU A 89 -9.44 -25.33 -25.44
CA GLU A 89 -9.73 -25.30 -24.03
C GLU A 89 -8.41 -25.38 -23.25
N ASN A 90 -8.26 -24.43 -22.34
CA ASN A 90 -7.10 -24.26 -21.50
C ASN A 90 -7.55 -24.30 -20.04
N VAL A 91 -6.71 -24.87 -19.19
CA VAL A 91 -6.97 -24.97 -17.75
C VAL A 91 -5.86 -24.25 -17.01
N VAL A 92 -6.24 -23.33 -16.12
CA VAL A 92 -5.34 -22.73 -15.13
C VAL A 92 -5.69 -23.32 -13.76
N SER A 93 -4.68 -23.68 -12.98
CA SER A 93 -4.81 -24.13 -11.60
C SER A 93 -3.78 -23.42 -10.73
N ILE A 94 -4.24 -22.88 -9.61
CA ILE A 94 -3.41 -22.17 -8.63
C ILE A 94 -3.59 -22.87 -7.28
N SER A 95 -2.51 -23.46 -6.79
CA SER A 95 -2.50 -24.20 -5.52
C SER A 95 -1.82 -23.38 -4.45
N PHE A 96 -2.54 -23.03 -3.39
CA PHE A 96 -2.07 -22.22 -2.28
C PHE A 96 -1.69 -23.10 -1.09
N LYS A 97 -0.55 -22.79 -0.48
CA LYS A 97 -0.12 -23.35 0.80
C LYS A 97 -0.54 -22.47 1.96
N SER A 98 -0.70 -23.06 3.13
CA SER A 98 -0.96 -22.30 4.36
C SER A 98 0.21 -21.36 4.69
N ALA A 99 -0.08 -20.05 4.69
CA ALA A 99 0.92 -19.03 5.02
C ALA A 99 1.46 -19.19 6.45
N THR A 100 0.63 -19.66 7.38
CA THR A 100 1.00 -19.81 8.80
C THR A 100 1.98 -20.97 8.99
N LEU A 101 1.74 -22.10 8.31
CA LEU A 101 2.65 -23.25 8.36
C LEU A 101 3.97 -22.96 7.64
N VAL A 102 3.93 -22.26 6.50
CA VAL A 102 5.15 -21.86 5.77
C VAL A 102 5.96 -20.86 6.61
N ALA A 103 5.33 -19.82 7.17
CA ALA A 103 5.98 -18.84 8.05
C ALA A 103 6.76 -19.51 9.19
N LYS A 104 6.10 -20.43 9.89
CA LYS A 104 6.71 -21.20 10.99
C LYS A 104 7.92 -22.01 10.51
N LYS A 105 7.78 -22.70 9.38
CA LYS A 105 8.86 -23.51 8.80
C LYS A 105 10.06 -22.66 8.38
N GLU A 106 9.82 -21.50 7.75
CA GLU A 106 10.89 -20.57 7.39
C GLU A 106 11.62 -20.04 8.62
N ALA A 107 10.89 -19.73 9.69
CA ALA A 107 11.48 -19.32 10.96
C ALA A 107 12.33 -20.42 11.62
N GLU A 108 11.86 -21.67 11.61
CA GLU A 108 12.60 -22.83 12.15
C GLU A 108 13.89 -23.12 11.37
N ASN A 109 13.92 -22.84 10.06
CA ASN A 109 15.09 -23.04 9.21
C ASN A 109 16.03 -21.84 9.19
N TYR A 110 15.64 -20.71 9.80
CA TYR A 110 16.45 -19.50 9.77
C TYR A 110 17.62 -19.61 10.76
N PRO A 111 18.83 -19.11 10.42
CA PRO A 111 20.04 -19.35 11.22
C PRO A 111 20.03 -18.70 12.61
N TYR A 112 19.10 -17.79 12.88
CA TYR A 112 18.93 -17.14 14.17
C TYR A 112 17.48 -16.74 14.40
N TYR A 113 17.13 -16.47 15.66
CA TYR A 113 15.79 -15.97 15.98
C TYR A 113 15.61 -14.55 15.43
N VAL A 114 14.52 -14.32 14.69
CA VAL A 114 14.10 -12.98 14.22
C VAL A 114 12.87 -12.56 15.03
N PRO A 115 13.04 -11.69 16.03
CA PRO A 115 11.93 -11.23 16.86
C PRO A 115 10.86 -10.51 16.04
N ASP A 116 9.63 -10.99 16.11
CA ASP A 116 8.46 -10.15 15.87
C ASP A 116 8.01 -9.53 17.21
N MET A 117 7.12 -8.54 17.17
CA MET A 117 6.25 -8.30 18.32
C MET A 117 5.50 -9.61 18.50
N PHE A 118 6.04 -10.47 19.37
CA PHE A 118 5.44 -11.72 19.77
C PHE A 118 3.94 -11.43 19.94
N ASN A 119 3.07 -12.35 19.53
CA ASN A 119 1.67 -12.37 19.96
C ASN A 119 1.63 -12.54 21.49
N MET A 120 2.11 -11.55 22.25
CA MET A 120 2.54 -11.58 23.66
C MET A 120 1.37 -11.72 24.62
N SER A 121 0.17 -11.92 24.11
CA SER A 121 -0.93 -12.35 24.93
C SER A 121 -1.59 -13.54 24.28
N ALA A 122 -1.81 -14.58 25.09
CA ALA A 122 -2.84 -15.58 24.81
C ALA A 122 -4.19 -14.93 24.44
N ALA A 123 -4.39 -13.64 24.73
CA ALA A 123 -5.57 -12.87 24.39
C ALA A 123 -5.74 -12.55 22.89
N GLN A 124 -4.67 -12.47 22.10
CA GLN A 124 -4.82 -12.21 20.64
C GLN A 124 -5.24 -13.45 19.86
N HIS A 125 -4.91 -14.64 20.37
CA HIS A 125 -5.14 -15.91 19.67
C HIS A 125 -4.56 -15.92 18.24
N GLY A 126 -3.34 -15.40 18.09
CA GLY A 126 -2.66 -15.23 16.80
C GLY A 126 -1.80 -16.39 16.33
N TYR A 127 -1.25 -16.26 15.12
CA TYR A 127 -0.21 -17.14 14.58
C TYR A 127 1.17 -16.48 14.70
N PRO A 128 2.23 -17.23 15.08
CA PRO A 128 3.58 -16.68 15.20
C PRO A 128 4.26 -16.49 13.84
N CYS A 129 5.44 -15.85 13.84
CA CYS A 129 6.37 -15.80 12.71
C CYS A 129 5.87 -15.06 11.47
N ARG A 130 4.88 -14.15 11.62
CA ARG A 130 4.29 -13.40 10.50
C ARG A 130 5.32 -12.60 9.68
N ASN A 131 6.44 -12.24 10.30
CA ASN A 131 7.55 -11.50 9.72
C ASN A 131 8.36 -12.29 8.67
N PHE A 132 8.17 -13.62 8.58
CA PHE A 132 8.84 -14.46 7.57
C PHE A 132 8.12 -14.53 6.23
N ILE A 133 6.89 -14.01 6.13
CA ILE A 133 6.10 -14.04 4.90
C ILE A 133 5.69 -12.62 4.49
N ARG A 134 5.80 -12.32 3.20
CA ARG A 134 5.33 -11.06 2.62
C ARG A 134 3.82 -11.11 2.37
N LYS A 135 3.07 -10.89 3.45
CA LYS A 135 1.61 -10.89 3.52
C LYS A 135 1.14 -9.78 4.47
N GLU A 136 -0.13 -9.39 4.39
CA GLU A 136 -0.82 -8.53 5.37
C GLU A 136 -0.51 -9.00 6.79
N GLN A 137 0.20 -8.18 7.54
CA GLN A 137 0.78 -8.58 8.83
C GLN A 137 -0.29 -8.81 9.89
N CYS A 138 -1.33 -7.97 9.93
CA CYS A 138 -2.46 -8.11 10.85
C CYS A 138 -3.37 -9.31 10.53
N SER A 139 -3.20 -9.97 9.38
CA SER A 139 -3.95 -11.19 9.07
C SER A 139 -3.60 -12.36 10.01
N PHE A 140 -2.45 -12.29 10.69
CA PHE A 140 -2.00 -13.25 11.70
C PHE A 140 -2.53 -12.94 13.11
N SER A 141 -3.46 -11.98 13.23
CA SER A 141 -3.95 -11.22 14.41
C SER A 141 -3.26 -9.88 14.60
N TRP A 142 -3.95 -9.03 15.35
CA TRP A 142 -3.41 -7.81 15.95
C TRP A 142 -4.10 -7.54 17.30
N ASP A 143 -3.72 -6.49 18.02
CA ASP A 143 -4.41 -6.10 19.27
C ASP A 143 -5.89 -5.67 19.08
N TRP A 144 -6.31 -5.48 17.83
CA TRP A 144 -7.69 -5.17 17.42
C TRP A 144 -8.28 -6.15 16.39
N GLY A 145 -7.50 -7.11 15.87
CA GLY A 145 -7.86 -7.91 14.70
C GLY A 145 -7.71 -9.43 14.92
N PRO A 146 -8.66 -10.26 14.45
CA PRO A 146 -8.57 -11.71 14.59
C PRO A 146 -7.61 -12.35 13.57
N ALA A 147 -7.09 -13.55 13.89
CA ALA A 147 -6.17 -14.30 13.05
C ALA A 147 -6.90 -15.22 12.03
N PHE A 148 -7.12 -14.72 10.82
CA PHE A 148 -7.70 -15.50 9.72
C PHE A 148 -6.71 -15.92 8.64
N ALA A 149 -5.57 -15.22 8.49
CA ALA A 149 -4.49 -15.50 7.54
C ALA A 149 -4.95 -16.18 6.22
N PRO A 150 -5.90 -15.59 5.46
CA PRO A 150 -6.53 -16.26 4.34
C PRO A 150 -5.54 -16.51 3.19
N CYS A 151 -5.92 -17.40 2.27
CA CYS A 151 -5.26 -17.55 0.98
C CYS A 151 -6.24 -17.41 -0.19
N GLY A 152 -5.74 -17.04 -1.36
CA GLY A 152 -6.50 -17.01 -2.60
C GLY A 152 -6.04 -15.94 -3.59
N ILE A 153 -6.84 -15.81 -4.65
CA ILE A 153 -6.68 -14.78 -5.67
C ILE A 153 -7.35 -13.50 -5.15
N TRP A 154 -6.55 -12.55 -4.65
CA TRP A 154 -7.06 -11.36 -3.96
C TRP A 154 -7.17 -10.13 -4.87
N ARG A 155 -6.52 -10.18 -6.04
CA ARG A 155 -6.65 -9.19 -7.14
C ARG A 155 -6.93 -9.91 -8.47
N PRO A 156 -7.39 -9.19 -9.51
CA PRO A 156 -7.68 -9.77 -10.81
C PRO A 156 -6.56 -10.64 -11.38
N ILE A 157 -6.97 -11.65 -12.15
CA ILE A 157 -6.10 -12.42 -13.03
C ILE A 157 -6.64 -12.35 -14.45
N SER A 158 -5.75 -12.17 -15.42
CA SER A 158 -6.11 -12.05 -16.82
C SER A 158 -5.08 -12.76 -17.72
N VAL A 159 -5.44 -12.95 -18.99
CA VAL A 159 -4.47 -13.36 -20.02
C VAL A 159 -4.38 -12.21 -21.02
N LYS A 160 -3.18 -11.65 -21.17
CA LYS A 160 -2.88 -10.58 -22.13
C LYS A 160 -2.34 -11.23 -23.41
N PHE A 161 -2.94 -10.91 -24.55
CA PHE A 161 -2.50 -11.34 -25.88
C PHE A 161 -1.93 -10.16 -26.65
N ASP A 162 -0.93 -10.41 -27.50
CA ASP A 162 -0.45 -9.43 -28.46
C ASP A 162 -1.50 -9.13 -29.54
N TYR A 163 -1.30 -7.99 -30.19
CA TYR A 163 -1.92 -7.63 -31.45
C TYR A 163 -0.83 -7.60 -32.52
N ASP A 164 -0.91 -8.45 -33.54
CA ASP A 164 0.09 -8.57 -34.63
C ASP A 164 1.56 -8.58 -34.14
N GLY A 165 1.88 -9.40 -33.14
CA GLY A 165 3.25 -9.54 -32.66
C GLY A 165 3.72 -8.44 -31.70
N ILE A 166 2.85 -7.52 -31.26
CA ILE A 166 3.19 -6.50 -30.27
C ILE A 166 2.23 -6.50 -29.06
N LEU A 167 2.80 -6.46 -27.85
CA LEU A 167 2.07 -6.46 -26.59
C LEU A 167 2.69 -5.47 -25.60
N VAL A 168 1.87 -4.59 -25.02
CA VAL A 168 2.30 -3.78 -23.87
C VAL A 168 1.94 -4.54 -22.59
N SER A 169 2.97 -4.92 -21.83
CA SER A 169 2.82 -5.66 -20.57
C SER A 169 2.41 -4.76 -19.42
N ASP A 170 3.06 -3.60 -19.27
CA ASP A 170 2.88 -2.69 -18.14
C ASP A 170 3.00 -1.22 -18.56
N TRP A 171 2.36 -0.37 -17.76
CA TRP A 171 2.33 1.09 -17.88
C TRP A 171 2.55 1.72 -16.51
N PHE A 172 3.32 2.80 -16.44
CA PHE A 172 3.43 3.62 -15.24
C PHE A 172 3.66 5.09 -15.57
N LEU A 173 3.15 5.98 -14.71
CA LEU A 173 3.19 7.43 -14.91
C LEU A 173 3.73 8.10 -13.65
N GLU A 174 4.70 8.99 -13.80
CA GLU A 174 5.12 9.93 -12.75
C GLU A 174 5.07 11.37 -13.26
N THR A 175 4.83 12.30 -12.34
CA THR A 175 4.89 13.75 -12.62
C THR A 175 5.98 14.41 -11.80
N SER A 176 6.75 15.30 -12.41
CA SER A 176 7.78 16.09 -11.72
C SER A 176 7.73 17.55 -12.16
N LEU A 177 8.17 18.46 -11.29
CA LEU A 177 8.36 19.86 -11.66
C LEU A 177 9.78 20.04 -12.22
N SER A 178 9.93 20.79 -13.31
CA SER A 178 11.25 21.09 -13.87
C SER A 178 12.12 21.85 -12.86
N GLU A 179 13.44 21.74 -12.97
CA GLU A 179 14.38 22.42 -12.06
C GLU A 179 14.18 23.95 -12.01
N THR A 180 13.75 24.54 -13.13
CA THR A 180 13.45 25.98 -13.24
C THR A 180 12.04 26.35 -12.78
N ALA A 181 11.23 25.37 -12.38
CA ALA A 181 9.83 25.51 -11.97
C ALA A 181 8.94 26.19 -13.02
N THR A 182 9.26 26.03 -14.30
CA THR A 182 8.55 26.62 -15.45
C THR A 182 7.59 25.65 -16.13
N HIS A 183 7.86 24.34 -16.06
CA HIS A 183 7.09 23.30 -16.72
C HIS A 183 6.93 22.09 -15.79
N TRP A 184 5.80 21.40 -15.92
CA TRP A 184 5.59 20.06 -15.39
C TRP A 184 6.03 19.04 -16.43
N GLN A 185 6.72 18.00 -15.97
CA GLN A 185 7.10 16.85 -16.75
C GLN A 185 6.19 15.68 -16.40
N ILE A 186 5.60 15.08 -17.44
CA ILE A 186 4.84 13.84 -17.34
C ILE A 186 5.67 12.77 -18.02
N ASN A 187 6.06 11.77 -17.24
CA ASN A 187 6.89 10.67 -17.70
C ASN A 187 6.02 9.42 -17.77
N ILE A 188 5.70 8.96 -18.98
CA ILE A 188 4.94 7.74 -19.21
C ILE A 188 5.91 6.64 -19.63
N HIS A 189 5.89 5.53 -18.92
CA HIS A 189 6.71 4.38 -19.20
C HIS A 189 5.87 3.23 -19.70
N LEU A 190 6.39 2.51 -20.70
CA LEU A 190 5.75 1.36 -21.31
C LEU A 190 6.75 0.21 -21.34
N ILE A 191 6.31 -0.99 -20.94
CA ILE A 191 7.10 -2.21 -21.13
C ILE A 191 6.50 -2.99 -22.29
N ILE A 192 7.19 -3.01 -23.43
CA ILE A 192 6.69 -3.52 -24.70
C ILE A 192 7.42 -4.82 -25.08
N HIS A 193 6.65 -5.80 -25.53
CA HIS A 193 7.11 -7.01 -26.19
C HIS A 193 6.81 -6.89 -27.68
N SER A 194 7.81 -7.07 -28.54
CA SER A 194 7.63 -7.11 -30.00
C SER A 194 8.36 -8.29 -30.63
N ASP A 195 7.76 -8.94 -31.62
CA ASP A 195 8.38 -10.05 -32.37
C ASP A 195 9.41 -9.56 -33.41
N ARG A 196 9.31 -8.30 -33.82
CA ARG A 196 10.14 -7.65 -34.85
C ARG A 196 10.35 -6.17 -34.53
N PRO A 197 11.42 -5.54 -35.01
CA PRO A 197 11.55 -4.09 -34.94
C PRO A 197 10.46 -3.43 -35.77
N ARG A 198 9.85 -2.36 -35.24
CA ARG A 198 8.79 -1.61 -35.92
C ARG A 198 8.70 -0.18 -35.40
N GLU A 199 8.17 0.71 -36.23
CA GLU A 199 7.87 2.09 -35.84
C GLU A 199 6.42 2.15 -35.35
N CYS A 200 6.24 2.59 -34.12
CA CYS A 200 4.94 2.83 -33.50
C CYS A 200 4.77 4.33 -33.23
N SER A 201 3.58 4.72 -32.80
CA SER A 201 3.37 6.06 -32.21
C SER A 201 2.71 5.94 -30.84
N VAL A 202 3.11 6.82 -29.93
CA VAL A 202 2.41 6.99 -28.65
C VAL A 202 1.60 8.27 -28.71
N GLN A 203 0.30 8.16 -28.45
CA GLN A 203 -0.62 9.28 -28.37
C GLN A 203 -1.13 9.43 -26.94
N THR A 204 -1.06 10.65 -26.41
CA THR A 204 -1.52 10.96 -25.07
C THR A 204 -2.53 12.09 -25.11
N ARG A 205 -3.69 11.87 -24.50
CA ARG A 205 -4.76 12.87 -24.33
C ARG A 205 -5.02 13.12 -22.87
N PHE A 206 -5.27 14.38 -22.54
CA PHE A 206 -5.53 14.84 -21.19
C PHE A 206 -6.97 15.36 -21.09
N SER A 207 -7.61 15.18 -19.94
CA SER A 207 -8.78 15.99 -19.58
C SER A 207 -8.36 17.43 -19.25
N GLY A 208 -9.30 18.36 -19.23
CA GLY A 208 -8.97 19.78 -19.11
C GLY A 208 -8.22 20.30 -20.34
N ASP A 209 -8.05 21.61 -20.45
CA ASP A 209 -7.48 22.23 -21.67
C ASP A 209 -5.95 22.06 -21.79
N LEU A 210 -5.41 20.91 -21.38
CA LEU A 210 -4.00 20.56 -21.50
C LEU A 210 -3.69 20.06 -22.93
N PRO A 211 -2.48 20.34 -23.46
CA PRO A 211 -2.13 19.99 -24.83
C PRO A 211 -2.03 18.47 -25.02
N GLU A 212 -2.63 17.96 -26.09
CA GLU A 212 -2.41 16.58 -26.53
C GLU A 212 -0.97 16.38 -27.01
N HIS A 213 -0.47 15.15 -26.88
CA HIS A 213 0.89 14.79 -27.29
C HIS A 213 0.88 13.58 -28.23
N SER A 214 1.77 13.60 -29.22
CA SER A 214 2.03 12.47 -30.09
C SER A 214 3.51 12.41 -30.44
N GLU A 215 4.13 11.25 -30.28
CA GLU A 215 5.51 11.02 -30.71
C GLU A 215 5.70 9.66 -31.37
N LEU A 216 6.69 9.56 -32.27
CA LEU A 216 7.08 8.32 -32.90
C LEU A 216 8.03 7.54 -31.98
N LEU A 217 7.84 6.23 -31.91
CA LEU A 217 8.59 5.32 -31.06
C LEU A 217 9.19 4.20 -31.91
N GLN A 218 10.51 4.05 -31.88
CA GLN A 218 11.18 2.91 -32.50
C GLN A 218 11.19 1.73 -31.52
N VAL A 219 10.31 0.76 -31.77
CA VAL A 219 10.21 -0.45 -30.95
C VAL A 219 11.16 -1.51 -31.48
N ALA A 220 11.99 -2.06 -30.60
CA ALA A 220 12.92 -3.13 -30.90
C ALA A 220 12.24 -4.51 -30.76
N ALA A 221 12.79 -5.54 -31.41
CA ALA A 221 12.37 -6.91 -31.14
C ALA A 221 12.80 -7.35 -29.74
N GLY A 222 11.95 -8.13 -29.07
CA GLY A 222 12.15 -8.56 -27.69
C GLY A 222 11.32 -7.76 -26.69
N LYS A 223 11.70 -7.83 -25.42
CA LYS A 223 11.11 -7.06 -24.32
C LYS A 223 12.00 -5.85 -24.03
N ASP A 224 11.45 -4.65 -24.02
CA ASP A 224 12.17 -3.44 -23.65
C ASP A 224 11.26 -2.42 -22.94
N THR A 225 11.88 -1.43 -22.27
CA THR A 225 11.19 -0.35 -21.56
C THR A 225 11.40 0.98 -22.27
N TYR A 226 10.31 1.66 -22.57
CA TYR A 226 10.29 2.95 -23.24
C TYR A 226 9.80 4.04 -22.31
N LYS A 227 10.31 5.27 -22.48
CA LYS A 227 9.95 6.45 -21.69
C LYS A 227 9.55 7.58 -22.63
N ILE A 228 8.34 8.10 -22.44
CA ILE A 228 7.72 9.22 -23.13
C ILE A 228 7.73 10.40 -22.17
N VAL A 229 8.25 11.55 -22.61
CA VAL A 229 8.38 12.76 -21.77
C VAL A 229 7.56 13.88 -22.38
N ILE A 230 6.57 14.36 -21.63
CA ILE A 230 5.67 15.44 -22.05
C ILE A 230 5.89 16.63 -21.13
N ASP A 231 6.33 17.75 -21.69
CA ASP A 231 6.44 19.03 -20.99
C ASP A 231 5.15 19.83 -21.12
N ILE A 232 4.60 20.27 -19.99
CA ILE A 232 3.43 21.14 -19.91
C ILE A 232 3.81 22.42 -19.18
N GLU A 233 3.56 23.58 -19.78
CA GLU A 233 3.81 24.88 -19.13
C GLU A 233 3.08 24.97 -17.79
N ARG A 234 3.79 25.37 -16.72
CA ARG A 234 3.23 25.42 -15.36
C ARG A 234 1.96 26.26 -15.26
N THR A 235 1.83 27.30 -16.08
CA THR A 235 0.70 28.24 -16.09
C THR A 235 -0.59 27.62 -16.64
N LEU A 236 -0.52 26.55 -17.43
CA LEU A 236 -1.68 25.83 -17.99
C LEU A 236 -2.29 24.84 -16.98
N VAL A 237 -1.53 24.49 -15.94
CA VAL A 237 -1.90 23.48 -14.96
C VAL A 237 -2.60 24.11 -13.76
N LYS A 238 -3.77 23.56 -13.41
CA LYS A 238 -4.38 23.76 -12.10
C LYS A 238 -3.79 22.72 -11.14
N MET A 239 -3.04 23.20 -10.16
CA MET A 239 -2.38 22.32 -9.20
C MET A 239 -3.40 21.59 -8.31
N TRP A 240 -3.05 20.37 -7.91
CA TRP A 240 -3.78 19.61 -6.90
C TRP A 240 -3.49 20.19 -5.51
N TRP A 241 -4.53 20.36 -4.70
CA TRP A 241 -4.41 20.83 -3.31
C TRP A 241 -5.08 19.88 -2.31
N PRO A 242 -4.49 19.72 -1.11
CA PRO A 242 -5.16 19.08 0.00
C PRO A 242 -6.43 19.82 0.41
N ARG A 243 -7.38 19.08 0.95
CA ARG A 243 -8.66 19.61 1.40
C ARG A 243 -8.46 20.71 2.44
N GLY A 244 -9.11 21.84 2.22
CA GLY A 244 -9.04 23.02 3.07
C GLY A 244 -7.94 24.02 2.67
N TYR A 245 -7.14 23.69 1.65
CA TYR A 245 -6.06 24.54 1.14
C TYR A 245 -6.21 24.91 -0.34
N GLY A 246 -7.13 24.25 -1.07
CA GLY A 246 -7.47 24.56 -2.46
C GLY A 246 -8.33 23.45 -3.07
N ASP A 247 -8.49 23.50 -4.39
CA ASP A 247 -9.23 22.49 -5.14
C ASP A 247 -8.34 21.26 -5.41
N PRO A 248 -8.82 20.02 -5.12
CA PRO A 248 -8.07 18.79 -5.37
C PRO A 248 -8.14 18.40 -6.86
N THR A 249 -7.60 19.24 -7.73
CA THR A 249 -7.69 19.05 -9.19
C THR A 249 -6.90 17.82 -9.65
N THR A 250 -7.56 16.91 -10.35
CA THR A 250 -6.96 15.76 -11.03
C THR A 250 -7.24 15.81 -12.53
N TYR A 251 -6.46 15.05 -13.29
CA TYR A 251 -6.52 14.97 -14.74
C TYR A 251 -6.58 13.52 -15.18
N ASP A 252 -7.57 13.18 -16.02
CA ASP A 252 -7.61 11.91 -16.72
C ASP A 252 -6.58 11.96 -17.86
N VAL A 253 -5.76 10.91 -17.97
CA VAL A 253 -4.74 10.77 -19.00
C VAL A 253 -4.97 9.47 -19.74
N ARG A 254 -5.29 9.55 -21.04
CA ARG A 254 -5.42 8.39 -21.92
C ARG A 254 -4.16 8.28 -22.77
N ALA A 255 -3.34 7.28 -22.50
CA ALA A 255 -2.15 6.95 -23.29
C ALA A 255 -2.44 5.74 -24.18
N GLY A 256 -2.12 5.84 -25.47
CA GLY A 256 -2.32 4.79 -26.46
C GLY A 256 -1.05 4.51 -27.24
N LEU A 257 -0.74 3.23 -27.42
CA LEU A 257 0.27 2.78 -28.38
C LEU A 257 -0.45 2.40 -29.68
N LEU A 258 -0.02 2.98 -30.80
CA LEU A 258 -0.53 2.68 -32.13
C LEU A 258 0.58 2.06 -32.98
N ASP A 259 0.21 1.10 -33.84
CA ASP A 259 1.11 0.46 -34.78
C ASP A 259 1.45 1.35 -36.00
N GLU A 260 2.24 0.82 -36.93
CA GLU A 260 2.64 1.49 -38.16
C GLU A 260 1.46 1.87 -39.08
N THR A 261 0.28 1.29 -38.87
CA THR A 261 -0.96 1.58 -39.62
C THR A 261 -1.88 2.55 -38.90
N SER A 262 -1.44 3.11 -37.76
CA SER A 262 -2.26 3.91 -36.85
C SER A 262 -3.44 3.13 -36.22
N THR A 263 -3.32 1.80 -36.13
CA THR A 263 -4.26 0.98 -35.38
C THR A 263 -3.87 0.97 -33.90
N VAL A 264 -4.84 1.10 -33.01
CA VAL A 264 -4.61 1.07 -31.57
C VAL A 264 -4.24 -0.35 -31.13
N VAL A 265 -3.03 -0.51 -30.59
CA VAL A 265 -2.50 -1.77 -30.04
C VAL A 265 -2.88 -1.91 -28.57
N ALA A 266 -2.70 -0.85 -27.79
CA ALA A 266 -2.96 -0.84 -26.35
C ALA A 266 -3.36 0.55 -25.88
N ILE A 267 -4.22 0.60 -24.87
CA ILE A 267 -4.62 1.83 -24.17
C ILE A 267 -4.44 1.61 -22.67
N HIS A 268 -3.95 2.63 -21.98
CA HIS A 268 -4.00 2.72 -20.54
C HIS A 268 -4.53 4.10 -20.11
N ASP A 269 -5.43 4.09 -19.14
CA ASP A 269 -6.03 5.30 -18.57
C ASP A 269 -5.45 5.51 -17.17
N PHE A 270 -4.90 6.70 -16.93
CA PHE A 270 -4.41 7.14 -15.62
C PHE A 270 -5.24 8.30 -15.09
N VAL A 271 -5.19 8.51 -13.78
CA VAL A 271 -5.65 9.75 -13.14
C VAL A 271 -4.48 10.34 -12.35
N CYS A 272 -3.97 11.49 -12.80
CA CYS A 272 -2.83 12.15 -12.16
C CYS A 272 -3.22 13.52 -11.60
N GLY A 273 -2.32 14.13 -10.83
CA GLY A 273 -2.45 15.51 -10.40
C GLY A 273 -1.07 16.14 -10.19
N PHE A 274 -1.00 17.47 -10.31
CA PHE A 274 0.26 18.19 -10.27
C PHE A 274 0.41 18.93 -8.96
N ARG A 275 1.45 18.61 -8.20
CA ARG A 275 1.77 19.32 -6.95
C ARG A 275 3.22 19.12 -6.54
N THR A 276 3.78 20.09 -5.82
CA THR A 276 5.02 19.89 -5.06
C THR A 276 4.67 19.43 -3.65
N CYS A 277 5.51 18.59 -3.04
CA CYS A 277 5.34 18.20 -1.65
C CYS A 277 6.70 17.99 -0.99
N ASN A 278 6.91 18.64 0.13
CA ASN A 278 8.13 18.55 0.93
C ASN A 278 7.79 18.20 2.37
N LEU A 279 8.63 17.35 2.97
CA LEU A 279 8.67 17.17 4.42
C LEU A 279 9.74 18.12 4.97
N VAL A 280 9.32 19.16 5.66
CA VAL A 280 10.20 20.21 6.18
C VAL A 280 10.77 19.77 7.53
N GLN A 281 12.10 19.81 7.64
CA GLN A 281 12.88 19.41 8.82
C GLN A 281 13.97 20.44 9.15
N ASP A 282 13.62 21.72 9.07
CA ASP A 282 14.54 22.81 9.38
C ASP A 282 14.83 22.90 10.89
N PRO A 283 16.06 23.24 11.30
CA PRO A 283 16.40 23.45 12.71
C PRO A 283 15.57 24.55 13.37
N ILE A 284 15.02 24.25 14.54
CA ILE A 284 14.33 25.22 15.39
C ILE A 284 15.33 25.73 16.42
N LEU A 285 15.64 27.03 16.35
CA LEU A 285 16.59 27.68 17.26
C LEU A 285 15.85 28.43 18.36
N ASP A 286 16.44 28.46 19.55
CA ASP A 286 15.97 29.32 20.62
C ASP A 286 16.54 30.75 20.53
N ARG A 287 16.24 31.58 21.54
CA ARG A 287 16.67 32.98 21.55
C ARG A 287 18.19 33.16 21.54
N ASN A 288 18.94 32.17 22.00
CA ASN A 288 20.40 32.19 22.04
C ASN A 288 21.04 31.53 20.80
N GLN A 289 20.23 31.16 19.81
CA GLN A 289 20.65 30.37 18.63
C GLN A 289 21.05 28.93 18.98
N ASP A 290 20.61 28.41 20.13
CA ASP A 290 20.80 27.01 20.49
C ASP A 290 19.71 26.14 19.85
N SER A 291 20.08 24.98 19.30
CA SER A 291 19.12 24.06 18.67
C SER A 291 18.16 23.47 19.69
N LYS A 292 16.86 23.47 19.33
CA LYS A 292 15.78 22.76 20.01
C LYS A 292 15.24 21.61 19.16
N GLY A 293 16.10 21.03 18.35
CA GLY A 293 15.76 20.02 17.35
C GLY A 293 15.15 20.61 16.08
N ASP A 294 14.53 19.75 15.28
CA ASP A 294 14.11 20.09 13.92
C ASP A 294 12.59 20.19 13.84
N SER A 295 12.09 20.95 12.88
CA SER A 295 10.67 20.91 12.49
C SER A 295 10.30 19.55 11.89
N PHE A 296 9.01 19.28 11.78
CA PHE A 296 8.48 18.13 11.06
C PHE A 296 7.06 18.46 10.61
N HIS A 297 6.93 19.00 9.40
CA HIS A 297 5.64 19.34 8.83
C HIS A 297 5.64 19.21 7.32
N PHE A 298 4.43 19.20 6.74
CA PHE A 298 4.24 19.07 5.30
C PHE A 298 4.11 20.46 4.68
N SER A 299 4.77 20.65 3.53
CA SER A 299 4.63 21.82 2.67
C SER A 299 4.18 21.36 1.30
N VAL A 300 2.97 21.74 0.87
CA VAL A 300 2.41 21.37 -0.44
C VAL A 300 2.23 22.64 -1.26
N ASN A 301 2.77 22.66 -2.48
CA ASN A 301 2.76 23.85 -3.35
C ASN A 301 3.31 25.08 -2.62
N GLU A 302 4.47 24.91 -1.95
CA GLU A 302 5.14 25.93 -1.14
C GLU A 302 4.33 26.47 0.05
N MET A 303 3.27 25.78 0.47
CA MET A 303 2.44 26.16 1.62
C MET A 303 2.52 25.13 2.74
N ASP A 304 2.98 25.59 3.90
CA ASP A 304 3.02 24.81 5.12
C ASP A 304 1.61 24.54 5.65
N LEU A 305 1.33 23.29 6.01
CA LEU A 305 0.01 22.87 6.46
C LEU A 305 0.05 21.95 7.66
N PHE A 306 -1.05 21.93 8.41
CA PHE A 306 -1.22 21.05 9.55
C PHE A 306 -1.99 19.80 9.13
N ALA A 307 -1.38 18.62 9.33
CA ALA A 307 -2.02 17.35 9.07
C ALA A 307 -3.06 17.03 10.15
N LYS A 308 -4.30 16.80 9.74
CA LYS A 308 -5.43 16.42 10.58
C LYS A 308 -5.98 15.11 10.06
N GLY A 309 -5.90 14.05 10.84
CA GLY A 309 -6.13 12.74 10.28
C GLY A 309 -6.23 11.61 11.28
N THR A 310 -6.24 10.41 10.72
CA THR A 310 -6.27 9.15 11.44
C THR A 310 -5.43 8.09 10.71
N ASN A 311 -5.26 6.95 11.36
CA ASN A 311 -4.63 5.77 10.77
C ASN A 311 -5.70 4.91 10.09
N TRP A 312 -5.44 4.51 8.86
CA TRP A 312 -6.27 3.59 8.09
C TRP A 312 -5.72 2.17 8.22
N ILE A 313 -6.62 1.25 8.56
CA ILE A 313 -6.36 -0.18 8.63
C ILE A 313 -7.29 -0.91 7.64
N PRO A 314 -6.98 -2.16 7.28
CA PRO A 314 -7.87 -2.96 6.44
C PRO A 314 -9.30 -3.01 7.00
N GLY A 315 -10.29 -2.58 6.22
CA GLY A 315 -11.68 -2.48 6.67
C GLY A 315 -12.36 -3.84 6.94
N HIS A 316 -11.72 -4.94 6.57
CA HIS A 316 -12.19 -6.31 6.82
C HIS A 316 -11.02 -7.31 6.66
N VAL A 317 -11.09 -8.45 7.35
CA VAL A 317 -10.15 -9.59 7.18
C VAL A 317 -10.22 -10.27 5.81
N PHE A 318 -11.19 -9.86 4.97
CA PHE A 318 -11.41 -10.34 3.61
C PHE A 318 -11.70 -9.11 2.75
N ASP A 319 -10.71 -8.65 2.00
CA ASP A 319 -10.78 -7.37 1.29
C ASP A 319 -11.96 -7.26 0.32
N GLN A 320 -12.32 -8.39 -0.32
CA GLN A 320 -13.42 -8.50 -1.26
C GLN A 320 -14.79 -8.07 -0.68
N LEU A 321 -14.93 -8.02 0.65
CA LEU A 321 -16.16 -7.59 1.33
C LEU A 321 -16.20 -6.07 1.61
N VAL A 322 -15.09 -5.37 1.38
CA VAL A 322 -14.97 -3.92 1.48
C VAL A 322 -15.07 -3.32 0.08
N THR A 323 -16.31 -3.16 -0.38
CA THR A 323 -16.58 -2.56 -1.69
C THR A 323 -16.04 -1.13 -1.78
N LEU A 324 -15.77 -0.66 -3.00
CA LEU A 324 -15.35 0.73 -3.23
C LEU A 324 -16.33 1.73 -2.63
N GLU A 325 -17.63 1.44 -2.69
CA GLU A 325 -18.67 2.27 -2.07
C GLU A 325 -18.50 2.40 -0.55
N LYS A 326 -18.19 1.31 0.15
CA LYS A 326 -17.89 1.37 1.59
C LYS A 326 -16.64 2.20 1.86
N LYS A 327 -15.60 2.05 1.03
CA LYS A 327 -14.37 2.86 1.15
C LYS A 327 -14.68 4.35 0.95
N ARG A 328 -15.49 4.70 -0.06
CA ARG A 328 -15.97 6.07 -0.31
C ARG A 328 -16.69 6.64 0.90
N VAL A 329 -17.67 5.93 1.46
CA VAL A 329 -18.41 6.39 2.66
C VAL A 329 -17.48 6.66 3.84
N LEU A 330 -16.47 5.81 4.06
CA LEU A 330 -15.48 6.01 5.13
C LEU A 330 -14.59 7.24 4.88
N LEU A 331 -14.12 7.44 3.65
CA LEU A 331 -13.32 8.62 3.29
C LEU A 331 -14.15 9.91 3.35
N GLU A 332 -15.41 9.89 2.92
CA GLU A 332 -16.34 11.00 3.08
C GLU A 332 -16.64 11.30 4.55
N SER A 333 -16.63 10.28 5.42
CA SER A 333 -16.72 10.49 6.87
C SER A 333 -15.48 11.21 7.41
N CYS A 334 -14.28 10.88 6.92
CA CYS A 334 -13.05 11.63 7.24
C CYS A 334 -13.16 13.10 6.78
N VAL A 335 -13.70 13.32 5.57
CA VAL A 335 -13.98 14.67 5.03
C VAL A 335 -14.96 15.44 5.92
N ALA A 336 -16.07 14.82 6.32
CA ALA A 336 -17.05 15.42 7.22
C ALA A 336 -16.46 15.74 8.60
N ALA A 337 -15.47 14.95 9.05
CA ALA A 337 -14.70 15.20 10.26
C ALA A 337 -13.59 16.26 10.08
N ASN A 338 -13.52 16.95 8.93
CA ASN A 338 -12.51 17.96 8.59
C ASN A 338 -11.06 17.44 8.59
N MET A 339 -10.87 16.15 8.32
CA MET A 339 -9.55 15.55 8.10
C MET A 339 -9.02 15.93 6.71
N ASN A 340 -7.71 16.01 6.59
CA ASN A 340 -6.97 16.24 5.35
C ASN A 340 -5.84 15.22 5.12
N MET A 341 -5.64 14.27 6.05
CA MET A 341 -4.63 13.21 5.92
C MET A 341 -5.15 11.89 6.47
N ILE A 342 -4.70 10.79 5.85
CA ILE A 342 -4.78 9.44 6.40
C ILE A 342 -3.40 8.77 6.32
N ARG A 343 -3.07 7.94 7.31
CA ARG A 343 -1.87 7.10 7.29
C ARG A 343 -2.26 5.66 6.98
N ILE A 344 -1.83 5.14 5.83
CA ILE A 344 -1.98 3.71 5.50
C ILE A 344 -0.97 2.93 6.31
N TRP A 345 -1.44 2.28 7.37
CA TRP A 345 -0.58 1.61 8.34
C TRP A 345 0.06 0.34 7.78
N GLY A 346 1.36 0.17 8.01
CA GLY A 346 2.23 -0.85 7.41
C GLY A 346 1.98 -2.28 7.88
N GLY A 347 1.09 -2.53 8.84
CA GLY A 347 0.69 -3.90 9.14
C GLY A 347 -0.53 -4.36 8.35
N GLY A 348 -1.14 -3.47 7.56
CA GLY A 348 -2.24 -3.76 6.67
C GLY A 348 -1.75 -4.22 5.29
N ARG A 349 -2.29 -3.58 4.26
CA ARG A 349 -1.99 -3.82 2.84
C ARG A 349 -1.87 -2.50 2.08
N TYR A 350 -1.18 -2.52 0.95
CA TYR A 350 -1.35 -1.45 -0.04
C TYR A 350 -2.78 -1.52 -0.58
N GLU A 351 -3.47 -0.38 -0.57
CA GLU A 351 -4.88 -0.30 -0.94
C GLU A 351 -5.09 -0.44 -2.46
N THR A 352 -6.36 -0.45 -2.89
CA THR A 352 -6.71 -0.52 -4.33
C THR A 352 -6.46 0.81 -5.03
N ASP A 353 -6.25 0.81 -6.34
CA ASP A 353 -5.98 2.05 -7.10
C ASP A 353 -7.13 3.05 -6.95
N GLU A 354 -8.37 2.54 -6.93
CA GLU A 354 -9.56 3.36 -6.73
C GLU A 354 -9.60 4.01 -5.34
N PHE A 355 -8.99 3.41 -4.32
CA PHE A 355 -8.89 4.04 -3.01
C PHE A 355 -7.97 5.26 -3.03
N TYR A 356 -6.81 5.17 -3.70
CA TYR A 356 -5.88 6.30 -3.81
C TYR A 356 -6.41 7.37 -4.76
N GLN A 357 -7.15 6.98 -5.79
CA GLN A 357 -7.91 7.89 -6.63
C GLN A 357 -8.96 8.64 -5.82
N LEU A 358 -9.77 7.96 -5.00
CA LEU A 358 -10.72 8.60 -4.09
C LEU A 358 -10.04 9.59 -3.14
N CYS A 359 -8.89 9.22 -2.56
CA CYS A 359 -8.14 10.13 -1.70
C CYS A 359 -7.68 11.39 -2.47
N SER A 360 -7.25 11.20 -3.72
CA SER A 360 -6.85 12.30 -4.61
C SER A 360 -8.05 13.21 -4.93
N GLU A 361 -9.19 12.66 -5.33
CA GLU A 361 -10.43 13.39 -5.63
C GLU A 361 -10.97 14.17 -4.41
N LEU A 362 -10.87 13.58 -3.21
CA LEU A 362 -11.36 14.19 -1.97
C LEU A 362 -10.35 15.16 -1.33
N GLY A 363 -9.15 15.29 -1.89
CA GLY A 363 -8.08 16.11 -1.31
C GLY A 363 -7.50 15.57 0.00
N ILE A 364 -7.60 14.26 0.24
CA ILE A 364 -7.04 13.60 1.42
C ILE A 364 -5.60 13.19 1.11
N MET A 365 -4.64 13.77 1.82
CA MET A 365 -3.24 13.34 1.75
C MET A 365 -3.06 11.94 2.35
N VAL A 366 -2.09 11.20 1.83
CA VAL A 366 -1.77 9.85 2.25
C VAL A 366 -0.31 9.78 2.69
N TRP A 367 -0.11 9.40 3.95
CA TRP A 367 1.15 8.85 4.44
C TRP A 367 1.12 7.35 4.12
N GLN A 368 1.93 6.90 3.17
CA GLN A 368 1.97 5.51 2.73
C GLN A 368 3.13 4.78 3.40
N GLU A 369 2.83 3.79 4.24
CA GLU A 369 3.85 2.90 4.76
C GLU A 369 4.11 1.72 3.80
N PHE A 370 5.34 1.21 3.75
CA PHE A 370 5.57 -0.13 3.24
C PHE A 370 5.07 -1.16 4.26
N MET A 371 4.67 -2.35 3.79
CA MET A 371 3.93 -3.31 4.60
C MET A 371 4.83 -4.10 5.59
N PHE A 372 5.45 -3.37 6.51
CA PHE A 372 6.27 -3.84 7.62
C PHE A 372 5.80 -3.13 8.89
N ALA A 373 5.50 -3.88 9.95
CA ALA A 373 5.03 -3.30 11.21
C ALA A 373 5.42 -4.12 12.43
N CYS A 374 5.89 -3.44 13.48
CA CYS A 374 6.22 -3.95 14.81
C CYS A 374 6.94 -5.32 14.77
N ALA A 375 7.91 -5.49 13.89
CA ALA A 375 8.66 -6.74 13.78
C ALA A 375 10.00 -6.51 13.10
N LEU A 376 11.03 -7.22 13.56
CA LEU A 376 12.23 -7.41 12.75
C LEU A 376 11.92 -8.40 11.64
N CYS A 377 12.58 -8.23 10.50
CA CYS A 377 12.37 -9.09 9.33
C CYS A 377 13.65 -9.85 9.00
N PRO A 378 13.55 -11.01 8.32
CA PRO A 378 14.71 -11.65 7.72
C PRO A 378 15.48 -10.69 6.81
N SER A 379 16.79 -10.89 6.72
CA SER A 379 17.71 -10.03 5.96
C SER A 379 18.60 -10.83 5.00
N ASN A 380 18.25 -12.10 4.75
CA ASN A 380 18.90 -12.90 3.73
C ASN A 380 18.58 -12.38 2.32
N ASP A 381 19.45 -12.68 1.36
CA ASP A 381 19.35 -12.16 -0.02
C ASP A 381 18.02 -12.49 -0.70
N GLY A 382 17.48 -13.69 -0.46
CA GLY A 382 16.19 -14.11 -1.04
C GLY A 382 15.02 -13.24 -0.55
N PHE A 383 14.95 -13.02 0.76
CA PHE A 383 13.93 -12.14 1.34
C PHE A 383 14.09 -10.69 0.86
N LEU A 384 15.32 -10.16 0.86
CA LEU A 384 15.58 -8.79 0.41
C LEU A 384 15.29 -8.59 -1.09
N ASP A 385 15.56 -9.58 -1.93
CA ASP A 385 15.20 -9.53 -3.36
C ASP A 385 13.69 -9.58 -3.58
N ASN A 386 12.99 -10.42 -2.82
CA ASN A 386 11.52 -10.46 -2.85
C ASN A 386 10.91 -9.12 -2.42
N VAL A 387 11.44 -8.50 -1.35
CA VAL A 387 11.03 -7.16 -0.89
C VAL A 387 11.37 -6.07 -1.90
N ARG A 388 12.55 -6.12 -2.53
CA ARG A 388 12.94 -5.14 -3.55
C ARG A 388 11.93 -5.12 -4.70
N LYS A 389 11.54 -6.31 -5.18
CA LYS A 389 10.55 -6.43 -6.25
C LYS A 389 9.18 -5.90 -5.82
N GLU A 390 8.73 -6.21 -4.61
CA GLU A 390 7.51 -5.61 -4.04
C GLU A 390 7.56 -4.08 -4.01
N VAL A 391 8.65 -3.50 -3.52
CA VAL A 391 8.80 -2.04 -3.44
C VAL A 391 8.76 -1.40 -4.83
N VAL A 392 9.43 -2.01 -5.81
CA VAL A 392 9.38 -1.54 -7.21
C VAL A 392 7.96 -1.61 -7.75
N ASP A 393 7.30 -2.77 -7.65
CA ASP A 393 5.94 -2.98 -8.15
C ASP A 393 4.97 -1.93 -7.54
N GLN A 394 5.06 -1.70 -6.22
CA GLN A 394 4.15 -0.81 -5.50
C GLN A 394 4.43 0.66 -5.74
N VAL A 395 5.70 1.08 -5.79
CA VAL A 395 6.05 2.48 -6.08
C VAL A 395 5.64 2.84 -7.51
N GLN A 396 5.93 1.98 -8.50
CA GLN A 396 5.55 2.23 -9.90
C GLN A 396 4.03 2.33 -10.07
N ARG A 397 3.27 1.49 -9.37
CA ARG A 397 1.80 1.53 -9.37
C ARG A 397 1.25 2.82 -8.77
N LEU A 398 1.80 3.26 -7.64
CA LEU A 398 1.17 4.26 -6.79
C LEU A 398 1.69 5.69 -6.96
N MET A 399 2.87 5.88 -7.56
CA MET A 399 3.50 7.20 -7.70
C MET A 399 2.70 8.21 -8.55
N VAL A 400 1.74 7.72 -9.34
CA VAL A 400 0.82 8.55 -10.13
C VAL A 400 -0.14 9.37 -9.25
N HIS A 401 -0.42 8.92 -8.03
CA HIS A 401 -1.44 9.51 -7.17
C HIS A 401 -0.92 10.75 -6.43
N PRO A 402 -1.51 11.95 -6.67
CA PRO A 402 -1.09 13.16 -5.98
C PRO A 402 -1.43 13.11 -4.48
N CYS A 403 -2.31 12.23 -4.02
CA CYS A 403 -2.59 12.09 -2.59
C CYS A 403 -1.38 11.61 -1.77
N ILE A 404 -0.44 10.82 -2.34
CA ILE A 404 0.66 10.23 -1.57
C ILE A 404 1.78 11.24 -1.31
N VAL A 405 1.82 11.79 -0.09
CA VAL A 405 2.74 12.87 0.29
C VAL A 405 3.98 12.38 1.04
N LEU A 406 3.99 11.12 1.49
CA LEU A 406 5.12 10.52 2.19
C LEU A 406 5.15 9.00 1.98
N TRP A 407 6.36 8.50 1.73
CA TRP A 407 6.69 7.08 1.81
C TRP A 407 7.41 6.81 3.13
N SER A 408 6.88 5.89 3.95
CA SER A 408 7.47 5.47 5.22
C SER A 408 7.88 4.02 5.18
N GLY A 409 9.11 3.71 5.63
CA GLY A 409 9.69 2.37 5.50
C GLY A 409 8.99 1.28 6.31
N ASN A 410 8.38 1.61 7.45
CA ASN A 410 7.73 0.66 8.36
C ASN A 410 6.93 1.38 9.46
N ASN A 411 6.16 0.63 10.23
CA ASN A 411 5.61 1.05 11.52
C ASN A 411 6.48 0.53 12.69
N GLU A 412 7.01 1.45 13.50
CA GLU A 412 7.62 1.20 14.82
C GLU A 412 8.81 0.21 14.89
N ASN A 413 9.36 -0.29 13.78
CA ASN A 413 10.46 -1.25 13.84
C ASN A 413 11.74 -0.62 14.41
N GLN A 414 11.96 0.68 14.16
CA GLN A 414 13.08 1.41 14.76
C GLN A 414 12.97 1.43 16.29
N GLU A 415 11.79 1.76 16.82
CA GLU A 415 11.54 1.76 18.27
C GLU A 415 11.71 0.37 18.87
N PHE A 416 11.23 -0.65 18.16
CA PHE A 416 11.37 -2.06 18.53
C PHE A 416 12.85 -2.49 18.62
N MET A 417 13.70 -2.06 17.67
CA MET A 417 15.15 -2.29 17.72
C MET A 417 15.82 -1.56 18.89
N VAL A 418 15.50 -0.27 19.09
CA VAL A 418 16.13 0.57 20.12
C VAL A 418 15.78 0.08 21.53
N LYS A 419 14.53 -0.34 21.77
CA LYS A 419 14.10 -0.84 23.08
C LYS A 419 14.44 -2.32 23.32
N GLY A 420 14.66 -3.10 22.26
CA GLY A 420 14.84 -4.56 22.33
C GLY A 420 16.28 -5.09 22.21
N SER A 421 17.28 -4.26 21.93
CA SER A 421 18.65 -4.75 21.65
C SER A 421 19.47 -5.09 22.90
N PRO A 422 20.02 -6.32 23.03
CA PRO A 422 20.99 -6.68 24.07
C PRO A 422 22.34 -5.94 23.96
N SER A 423 22.68 -5.37 22.78
CA SER A 423 23.91 -4.58 22.58
C SER A 423 23.84 -3.15 23.13
N ALA A 424 22.70 -2.76 23.73
CA ALA A 424 22.63 -1.60 24.61
C ALA A 424 23.32 -1.84 25.97
N GLY A 425 23.89 -3.05 26.18
CA GLY A 425 24.73 -3.42 27.33
C GLY A 425 26.24 -3.42 27.05
N VAL A 426 26.96 -2.60 27.84
CA VAL A 426 28.41 -2.60 28.23
C VAL A 426 29.51 -2.55 27.15
N ILE A 427 29.28 -2.91 25.88
CA ILE A 427 30.34 -2.87 24.84
C ILE A 427 29.91 -2.03 23.65
N SER A 428 29.86 -0.72 23.86
CA SER A 428 29.92 0.28 22.79
C SER A 428 30.82 1.41 23.30
N ARG A 429 32.11 1.32 22.99
CA ARG A 429 33.08 2.39 23.26
C ARG A 429 33.57 2.92 21.90
N GLN A 430 33.01 4.07 21.50
CA GLN A 430 33.41 4.96 20.37
C GLN A 430 32.66 4.78 19.02
N PRO A 431 32.48 5.87 18.23
CA PRO A 431 31.27 6.67 18.24
C PRO A 431 30.55 6.50 16.90
N TYR A 432 29.67 5.50 16.82
CA TYR A 432 28.51 5.63 15.94
C TYR A 432 27.53 6.51 16.70
N THR A 433 27.44 7.76 16.26
CA THR A 433 26.72 8.88 16.88
C THR A 433 25.44 8.47 17.60
N GLU A 434 25.43 8.74 18.90
CA GLU A 434 24.35 8.69 19.88
C GLU A 434 23.19 9.66 19.52
N ARG A 435 22.66 9.64 18.30
CA ARG A 435 21.51 10.49 17.91
C ARG A 435 20.16 9.98 18.42
N TYR A 436 20.11 8.77 18.98
CA TYR A 436 18.84 8.02 19.04
C TYR A 436 18.46 7.47 20.42
N ILE A 437 19.22 7.80 21.46
CA ILE A 437 18.73 7.69 22.84
C ILE A 437 18.61 9.12 23.36
N LEU A 438 17.62 9.85 22.84
CA LEU A 438 17.18 11.09 23.45
C LEU A 438 16.80 10.77 24.90
N GLN A 439 17.34 11.52 25.86
CA GLN A 439 16.84 11.46 27.23
C GLN A 439 15.33 11.77 27.21
N ASP A 440 14.55 11.32 28.20
CA ASP A 440 13.09 11.56 28.21
C ASP A 440 12.72 13.04 28.01
N SER A 441 13.62 13.97 28.39
CA SER A 441 13.50 15.42 28.20
C SER A 441 13.66 15.91 26.75
N GLU A 442 14.18 15.09 25.85
CA GLU A 442 14.42 15.42 24.43
C GLU A 442 13.46 14.68 23.48
N ARG A 443 12.58 13.81 24.01
CA ARG A 443 11.56 13.13 23.22
C ARG A 443 10.59 14.15 22.61
N GLY A 444 10.43 14.09 21.28
CA GLY A 444 9.55 14.98 20.52
C GLY A 444 10.22 16.22 19.95
N LEU A 445 11.53 16.40 20.11
CA LEU A 445 12.28 17.50 19.48
C LEU A 445 12.55 17.29 17.99
N TYR A 446 12.46 16.05 17.50
CA TYR A 446 12.71 15.65 16.11
C TYR A 446 11.62 14.68 15.65
N GLY A 447 11.36 14.64 14.34
CA GLY A 447 10.51 13.62 13.73
C GLY A 447 9.07 13.62 14.24
N ASP A 448 8.42 12.48 14.09
CA ASP A 448 7.12 12.18 14.66
C ASP A 448 7.21 11.29 15.90
N VAL A 449 6.11 11.21 16.65
CA VAL A 449 5.98 10.31 17.80
C VAL A 449 4.66 9.56 17.79
N HIS A 450 4.68 8.36 18.38
CA HIS A 450 3.49 7.67 18.85
C HIS A 450 3.29 7.90 20.34
N PHE A 451 2.05 8.18 20.77
CA PHE A 451 1.72 8.42 22.17
C PHE A 451 0.54 7.56 22.64
N TYR A 452 0.82 6.68 23.61
CA TYR A 452 -0.17 5.82 24.26
C TYR A 452 -0.03 5.93 25.78
N ASP A 453 -1.08 6.35 26.46
CA ASP A 453 -1.13 6.44 27.93
C ASP A 453 -2.50 5.99 28.45
N TYR A 454 -2.49 4.88 29.18
CA TYR A 454 -3.68 4.28 29.79
C TYR A 454 -3.70 4.45 31.31
N LYS A 455 -2.68 5.08 31.89
CA LYS A 455 -2.49 5.20 33.34
C LYS A 455 -2.95 6.56 33.86
N HIS A 456 -2.69 7.62 33.10
CA HIS A 456 -3.03 8.98 33.52
C HIS A 456 -4.38 9.44 32.97
N ASN A 457 -4.97 10.43 33.64
CA ASN A 457 -6.26 10.99 33.23
C ASN A 457 -6.07 11.83 31.94
N GLY A 458 -6.73 11.42 30.86
CA GLY A 458 -6.64 12.06 29.54
C GLY A 458 -7.22 13.49 29.46
N MET A 459 -7.88 13.97 30.52
CA MET A 459 -8.34 15.37 30.60
C MET A 459 -7.20 16.36 30.92
N HIS A 460 -6.07 15.86 31.43
CA HIS A 460 -4.91 16.66 31.77
C HIS A 460 -4.03 16.85 30.53
N VAL A 461 -4.03 18.07 29.99
CA VAL A 461 -3.33 18.39 28.73
C VAL A 461 -1.81 18.25 28.89
N GLU A 462 -1.30 18.49 30.09
CA GLU A 462 0.09 18.33 30.48
C GLU A 462 0.64 16.90 30.31
N ASN A 463 -0.23 15.89 30.20
CA ASN A 463 0.18 14.52 29.95
C ASN A 463 0.52 14.25 28.48
N TYR A 464 0.12 15.12 27.55
CA TYR A 464 0.41 14.95 26.12
C TYR A 464 1.80 15.51 25.77
N PRO A 465 2.56 14.85 24.88
CA PRO A 465 3.89 15.31 24.51
C PRO A 465 3.79 16.57 23.66
N ASN A 466 4.72 17.50 23.90
CA ASN A 466 4.95 18.63 23.00
C ASN A 466 5.89 18.21 21.86
N ALA A 467 5.37 17.37 20.95
CA ALA A 467 6.12 16.83 19.82
C ALA A 467 5.94 17.67 18.55
N ARG A 468 6.87 17.53 17.59
CA ARG A 468 6.75 18.16 16.26
C ARG A 468 5.57 17.62 15.47
N PHE A 469 5.35 16.31 15.54
CA PHE A 469 4.24 15.62 14.89
C PHE A 469 3.80 14.40 15.69
N VAL A 470 2.50 14.13 15.74
CA VAL A 470 1.93 12.93 16.40
C VAL A 470 1.24 12.09 15.34
N SER A 471 1.88 11.00 14.91
CA SER A 471 1.42 10.09 13.85
C SER A 471 0.61 8.89 14.38
N GLY A 472 0.79 8.56 15.66
CA GLY A 472 0.03 7.53 16.37
C GLY A 472 -0.45 8.03 17.74
N LYS A 473 -1.75 7.87 18.00
CA LYS A 473 -2.34 8.11 19.31
C LYS A 473 -3.58 7.25 19.47
N ALA A 474 -3.76 6.60 20.61
CA ALA A 474 -4.99 5.87 20.89
C ALA A 474 -5.48 6.06 22.33
N SER A 475 -6.80 6.05 22.47
CA SER A 475 -7.53 5.75 23.69
C SER A 475 -8.57 4.68 23.36
N THR A 476 -8.66 3.62 24.17
CA THR A 476 -9.60 2.53 23.91
C THR A 476 -10.97 2.87 24.46
N THR A 477 -12.01 2.82 23.62
CA THR A 477 -13.40 3.06 24.05
C THR A 477 -14.28 1.88 23.66
N LEU A 478 -15.08 1.37 24.59
CA LEU A 478 -16.10 0.35 24.33
C LEU A 478 -17.48 1.03 24.34
N ILE A 479 -18.17 1.09 23.19
CA ILE A 479 -19.55 1.58 23.13
C ILE A 479 -20.49 0.41 23.42
N GLN A 480 -20.78 0.20 24.71
CA GLN A 480 -21.70 -0.86 25.13
C GLN A 480 -23.15 -0.36 25.00
N ARG A 481 -23.82 -0.67 23.88
CA ARG A 481 -25.29 -0.52 23.75
C ARG A 481 -25.96 -1.55 24.68
N ARG A 482 -26.39 -1.12 25.87
CA ARG A 482 -27.42 -1.85 26.64
C ARG A 482 -28.77 -1.16 26.45
N GLY A 483 -29.67 -1.86 25.75
CA GLY A 483 -31.08 -1.49 25.68
C GLY A 483 -31.87 -2.03 26.88
N MET A 484 -32.97 -1.32 27.17
CA MET A 484 -34.07 -1.63 28.09
C MET A 484 -33.85 -1.36 29.59
N HIS A 485 -33.76 -0.07 29.96
CA HIS A 485 -34.82 0.62 30.73
C HIS A 485 -34.48 2.10 30.97
N GLY A 486 -35.04 2.93 30.07
CA GLY A 486 -35.36 4.35 30.18
C GLY A 486 -34.80 5.19 31.33
N ARG A 487 -33.62 5.78 31.12
CA ARG A 487 -33.34 7.24 31.20
C ARG A 487 -31.86 7.44 30.86
N LEU A 488 -31.60 8.13 29.74
CA LEU A 488 -30.27 8.43 29.24
C LEU A 488 -29.95 9.89 29.54
N THR A 489 -28.98 10.13 30.41
CA THR A 489 -28.26 11.40 30.43
C THR A 489 -27.05 11.24 29.52
N LEU A 490 -27.07 11.96 28.40
CA LEU A 490 -25.98 12.03 27.45
C LEU A 490 -24.96 13.05 27.97
N THR A 491 -23.72 12.65 28.23
CA THR A 491 -22.63 13.61 28.39
C THR A 491 -21.71 13.48 27.18
N LEU A 492 -21.96 14.34 26.20
CA LEU A 492 -21.03 14.63 25.14
C LEU A 492 -19.92 15.50 25.76
N LEU A 493 -18.71 14.98 25.93
CA LEU A 493 -17.55 15.84 26.24
C LEU A 493 -17.10 16.48 24.92
N MET A 494 -17.86 17.47 24.46
CA MET A 494 -17.34 18.52 23.57
C MET A 494 -16.76 19.61 24.46
N GLY A 495 -15.43 19.71 24.50
CA GLY A 495 -14.76 20.85 25.09
C GLY A 495 -14.91 22.07 24.18
N LEU A 496 -16.00 22.82 24.32
CA LEU A 496 -16.06 24.23 23.93
C LEU A 496 -15.79 25.05 25.20
N SER A 497 -14.66 25.74 25.27
CA SER A 497 -14.46 26.80 26.24
C SER A 497 -14.97 28.11 25.64
N GLU A 498 -16.21 28.47 25.96
CA GLU A 498 -16.60 29.89 26.02
C GLU A 498 -16.12 30.44 27.36
N THR A 499 -15.41 31.58 27.34
CA THR A 499 -15.24 32.40 28.54
C THR A 499 -15.57 33.84 28.19
N ASN A 500 -16.43 34.42 29.03
CA ASN A 500 -16.77 35.84 29.15
C ASN A 500 -15.57 36.78 29.14
#